data_AF-A0AA38MXU7-F1
#
_entry.id   AF-A0AA38MXU7-F1
#
_cell.length_a   1.000
_cell.length_b   1.000
_cell.length_c   1.000
_cell.angle_alpha   90.00
_cell.angle_beta   90.00
_cell.angle_gamma   90.00
#
_symmetry.space_group_name_H-M   'P 1'
#
loop_
_entity.id
_entity.type
_entity.pdbx_description
1 polymer ?
#
loop_
_entity_poly.entity_id
_entity_poly.type
_entity_poly.pdbx_seq_one_letter_code
_entity_poly.pdbx_strand_id
1 'polypeptide(L)'
;MLRTFRFTWLLPRPITRQYATVSQSPVDLGGPPVPEGAALDLTPSIPSPLDRQILKVASCSESPSLSELVHSYLSNSRHILNSSLLYESRPSALRKVNRGPSTANSPDVLLIAHCVQDGDEHKITVASGFALEAPSQREGESLILSCAHTLEEADSSNGSNFHSSSTSRRVNSGSFVISSEGNMYPVTDIVSSLPRSDLMIMTCKNPGVATLPVSPYPVHAGTPVLGHFRNLDGAWVGDSWSKWVRGTVLGYRDFAGRETQPGTYDALSHLLFSPLPTAGSSGGPIIDEETGAVIGVMLGTRMDNRVEGTRGWGIPSETIFEMFSLPGLEGKK
;
A
#
# COMPACT_ATOMS: atom_id res chain seq x y z
N MET A 1 24.73 -52.19 2.01
CA MET A 1 24.98 -50.76 1.76
C MET A 1 23.95 -50.28 0.73
N LEU A 2 22.70 -50.02 1.16
CA LEU A 2 21.61 -49.51 0.31
C LEU A 2 21.39 -48.04 0.64
N ARG A 3 21.56 -47.15 -0.34
CA ARG A 3 21.22 -45.73 -0.24
C ARG A 3 19.75 -45.56 -0.62
N THR A 4 18.94 -45.15 0.35
CA THR A 4 17.54 -44.75 0.18
C THR A 4 17.49 -43.38 -0.51
N PHE A 5 17.00 -43.32 -1.74
CA PHE A 5 16.60 -42.07 -2.39
C PHE A 5 15.31 -41.57 -1.74
N ARG A 6 15.37 -40.45 -1.01
CA ARG A 6 14.17 -39.69 -0.64
C ARG A 6 13.82 -38.75 -1.79
N PHE A 7 12.77 -39.10 -2.53
CA PHE A 7 12.04 -38.14 -3.36
C PHE A 7 11.28 -37.20 -2.44
N THR A 8 11.79 -35.99 -2.25
CA THR A 8 11.00 -34.86 -1.75
C THR A 8 10.11 -34.38 -2.89
N TRP A 9 8.85 -34.79 -2.86
CA TRP A 9 7.80 -34.17 -3.68
C TRP A 9 7.61 -32.73 -3.20
N LEU A 10 7.92 -31.75 -4.06
CA LEU A 10 7.49 -30.37 -3.85
C LEU A 10 5.97 -30.36 -4.06
N LEU A 11 5.22 -30.17 -2.97
CA LEU A 11 3.77 -29.98 -3.04
C LEU A 11 3.47 -28.59 -3.63
N PRO A 12 2.53 -28.44 -4.58
CA PRO A 12 2.06 -27.14 -5.03
C PRO A 12 1.39 -26.40 -3.86
N ARG A 13 1.79 -25.14 -3.63
CA ARG A 13 1.18 -24.29 -2.60
C ARG A 13 -0.15 -23.73 -3.14
N PRO A 14 -1.18 -23.60 -2.29
CA PRO A 14 -2.52 -23.19 -2.72
C PRO A 14 -2.54 -21.75 -3.27
N ILE A 15 -3.38 -21.57 -4.30
CA ILE A 15 -3.77 -20.30 -4.92
C ILE A 15 -4.62 -19.54 -3.90
N THR A 16 -4.12 -18.45 -3.31
CA THR A 16 -4.88 -17.60 -2.38
C THR A 16 -4.42 -16.15 -2.51
N ARG A 17 -5.36 -15.19 -2.39
CA ARG A 17 -5.05 -13.77 -2.23
C ARG A 17 -4.12 -13.59 -1.03
N GLN A 18 -2.95 -13.00 -1.26
CA GLN A 18 -2.00 -12.68 -0.20
C GLN A 18 -2.14 -11.20 0.13
N TYR A 19 -2.26 -10.92 1.43
CA TYR A 19 -2.27 -9.56 1.93
C TYR A 19 -0.88 -9.23 2.39
N ALA A 20 -0.36 -8.12 1.88
CA ALA A 20 1.00 -7.77 2.21
C ALA A 20 1.12 -7.44 3.70
N THR A 21 2.13 -8.02 4.32
CA THR A 21 2.52 -7.70 5.69
C THR A 21 3.89 -7.06 5.66
N VAL A 22 4.05 -5.89 6.27
CA VAL A 22 5.36 -5.26 6.42
C VAL A 22 6.31 -6.24 7.13
N SER A 23 7.37 -6.63 6.45
CA SER A 23 8.41 -7.47 7.04
C SER A 23 9.07 -6.70 8.19
N GLN A 24 9.11 -7.32 9.37
CA GLN A 24 9.88 -6.77 10.49
C GLN A 24 11.37 -6.89 10.12
N SER A 25 12.12 -5.80 10.26
CA SER A 25 13.58 -5.67 9.97
C SER A 25 14.46 -6.89 10.35
N PRO A 26 15.68 -7.02 9.80
CA PRO A 26 16.36 -8.27 9.39
C PRO A 26 16.95 -9.13 10.52
N VAL A 27 16.52 -8.95 11.76
CA VAL A 27 16.89 -9.86 12.84
C VAL A 27 15.92 -11.03 12.78
N ASP A 28 16.33 -12.07 12.06
CA ASP A 28 15.70 -13.39 11.99
C ASP A 28 15.71 -14.04 13.39
N LEU A 29 14.85 -13.55 14.28
CA LEU A 29 14.42 -14.26 15.46
C LEU A 29 13.24 -15.10 15.01
N GLY A 30 13.56 -16.28 14.45
CA GLY A 30 12.61 -17.24 13.93
C GLY A 30 11.30 -17.22 14.71
N GLY A 31 10.21 -16.94 13.98
CA GLY A 31 8.87 -16.94 14.54
C GLY A 31 8.58 -18.26 15.27
N PRO A 32 7.68 -18.25 16.26
CA PRO A 32 7.32 -19.46 16.97
C PRO A 32 6.88 -20.54 15.96
N PRO A 33 7.27 -21.82 16.17
CA PRO A 33 6.91 -22.89 15.26
C PRO A 33 5.38 -22.94 15.11
N VAL A 34 4.93 -22.96 13.85
CA VAL A 34 3.52 -23.13 13.51
C VAL A 34 3.03 -24.42 14.20
N PRO A 35 1.89 -24.39 14.91
CA PRO A 35 1.34 -25.60 15.54
C PRO A 35 1.16 -26.69 14.48
N GLU A 36 1.78 -27.86 14.70
CA GLU A 36 1.50 -29.09 13.94
C GLU A 36 0.01 -29.43 14.13
N GLY A 37 -0.82 -29.10 13.13
CA GLY A 37 -2.25 -29.39 13.18
C GLY A 37 -3.18 -28.43 12.45
N ALA A 38 -2.69 -27.29 11.92
CA ALA A 38 -3.48 -26.47 11.00
C ALA A 38 -3.59 -27.20 9.65
N ALA A 39 -4.66 -27.97 9.46
CA ALA A 39 -5.00 -28.56 8.18
C ALA A 39 -5.05 -27.46 7.12
N LEU A 40 -4.13 -27.51 6.16
CA LEU A 40 -4.20 -26.68 4.95
C LEU A 40 -5.44 -27.12 4.18
N ASP A 41 -6.44 -26.24 4.06
CA ASP A 41 -7.55 -26.43 3.13
C ASP A 41 -6.97 -26.49 1.71
N LEU A 42 -6.87 -27.71 1.17
CA LEU A 42 -6.29 -28.03 -0.14
C LEU A 42 -7.28 -27.79 -1.30
N THR A 43 -8.34 -27.01 -1.11
CA THR A 43 -9.23 -26.65 -2.22
C THR A 43 -8.57 -25.53 -3.03
N PRO A 44 -8.37 -25.67 -4.35
CA PRO A 44 -7.94 -24.56 -5.20
C PRO A 44 -8.97 -23.44 -5.05
N SER A 45 -8.56 -22.33 -4.43
CA SER A 45 -9.51 -21.27 -4.14
C SER A 45 -9.96 -20.67 -5.46
N ILE A 46 -11.27 -20.69 -5.69
CA ILE A 46 -11.87 -20.10 -6.87
C ILE A 46 -11.60 -18.59 -6.77
N PRO A 47 -10.92 -17.96 -7.75
CA PRO A 47 -10.61 -16.53 -7.67
C PRO A 47 -11.90 -15.73 -7.51
N SER A 48 -11.86 -14.76 -6.60
CA SER A 48 -13.01 -13.89 -6.32
C SER A 48 -13.43 -13.13 -7.59
N PRO A 49 -14.65 -12.61 -7.67
CA PRO A 49 -15.09 -11.83 -8.84
C PRO A 49 -14.14 -10.68 -9.20
N LEU A 50 -13.60 -10.01 -8.18
CA LEU A 50 -12.59 -8.96 -8.34
C LEU A 50 -11.28 -9.52 -8.91
N ASP A 51 -10.78 -10.63 -8.37
CA ASP A 51 -9.52 -11.24 -8.85
C ASP A 51 -9.64 -11.63 -10.32
N ARG A 52 -10.77 -12.22 -10.73
CA ARG A 52 -11.02 -12.56 -12.14
C ARG A 52 -11.02 -11.32 -13.02
N GLN A 53 -11.57 -10.21 -12.54
CA GLN A 53 -11.58 -8.96 -13.29
C GLN A 53 -10.17 -8.37 -13.42
N ILE A 54 -9.38 -8.36 -12.34
CA ILE A 54 -7.98 -7.92 -12.34
C ILE A 54 -7.16 -8.74 -13.33
N LEU A 55 -7.23 -10.08 -13.25
CA LEU A 55 -6.49 -10.98 -14.13
C LEU A 55 -6.92 -10.85 -15.59
N LYS A 56 -8.23 -10.67 -15.84
CA LYS A 56 -8.74 -10.41 -17.19
C LYS A 56 -8.17 -9.13 -17.75
N VAL A 57 -8.14 -8.04 -16.98
CA VAL A 57 -7.57 -6.77 -17.44
C VAL A 57 -6.06 -6.91 -17.66
N ALA A 58 -5.32 -7.59 -16.77
CA ALA A 58 -3.89 -7.84 -16.93
C ALA A 58 -3.55 -8.65 -18.19
N SER A 59 -4.42 -9.57 -18.62
CA SER A 59 -4.24 -10.34 -19.85
C SER A 59 -4.51 -9.55 -21.14
N CYS A 60 -5.24 -8.43 -21.06
CA CYS A 60 -5.75 -7.68 -22.20
C CYS A 60 -5.18 -6.26 -22.33
N SER A 61 -4.49 -5.76 -21.30
CA SER A 61 -3.99 -4.39 -21.24
C SER A 61 -2.58 -4.30 -21.83
N GLU A 62 -2.30 -3.24 -22.58
CA GLU A 62 -0.93 -2.84 -22.97
C GLU A 62 -0.20 -2.11 -21.83
N SER A 63 -0.58 -2.37 -20.58
CA SER A 63 0.02 -1.74 -19.41
C SER A 63 1.44 -2.26 -19.15
N PRO A 64 2.31 -1.44 -18.54
CA PRO A 64 3.60 -1.90 -18.06
C PRO A 64 3.47 -3.17 -17.21
N SER A 65 4.35 -4.12 -17.48
CA SER A 65 4.52 -5.32 -16.67
C SER A 65 4.95 -4.94 -15.24
N LEU A 66 4.73 -5.85 -14.29
CA LEU A 66 5.19 -5.62 -12.92
C LEU A 66 6.72 -5.45 -12.86
N SER A 67 7.47 -6.17 -13.69
CA SER A 67 8.93 -6.03 -13.77
C SER A 67 9.37 -4.63 -14.24
N GLU A 68 8.65 -4.03 -15.19
CA GLU A 68 8.92 -2.66 -15.65
C GLU A 68 8.61 -1.65 -14.54
N LEU A 69 7.50 -1.83 -13.82
CA LEU A 69 7.15 -0.97 -12.69
C LEU A 69 8.15 -1.10 -11.54
N VAL A 70 8.62 -2.30 -11.23
CA VAL A 70 9.69 -2.52 -10.23
C VAL A 70 10.98 -1.84 -10.67
N HIS A 71 11.31 -1.89 -11.96
CA HIS A 71 12.45 -1.16 -12.49
C HIS A 71 12.29 0.36 -12.32
N SER A 72 11.10 0.92 -12.60
CA SER A 72 10.78 2.33 -12.32
C SER A 72 10.88 2.65 -10.83
N TYR A 73 10.33 1.81 -9.95
CA TYR A 73 10.40 1.96 -8.49
C TYR A 73 11.84 2.08 -8.00
N LEU A 74 12.74 1.21 -8.47
CA LEU A 74 14.16 1.23 -8.10
C LEU A 74 14.90 2.42 -8.72
N SER A 75 14.64 2.71 -10.00
CA SER A 75 15.31 3.79 -10.73
C SER A 75 14.92 5.18 -10.24
N ASN A 76 13.69 5.34 -9.76
CA ASN A 76 13.15 6.59 -9.23
C ASN A 76 13.21 6.66 -7.70
N SER A 77 14.07 5.85 -7.08
CA SER A 77 14.34 5.93 -5.64
C SER A 77 14.89 7.30 -5.26
N ARG A 78 14.18 7.99 -4.35
CA ARG A 78 14.44 9.37 -3.92
C ARG A 78 14.39 10.39 -5.05
N HIS A 79 13.70 10.08 -6.13
CA HIS A 79 13.48 11.05 -7.19
C HIS A 79 12.56 12.17 -6.71
N ILE A 80 13.03 13.40 -6.80
CA ILE A 80 12.25 14.59 -6.45
C ILE A 80 11.50 15.04 -7.70
N LEU A 81 10.16 15.05 -7.62
CA LEU A 81 9.30 15.57 -8.67
C LEU A 81 9.52 17.07 -8.84
N ASN A 82 9.57 17.54 -10.10
CA ASN A 82 9.71 18.96 -10.46
C ASN A 82 8.41 19.76 -10.24
N SER A 83 7.57 19.34 -9.31
CA SER A 83 6.35 20.01 -8.90
C SER A 83 6.34 20.12 -7.37
N SER A 84 5.61 21.11 -6.86
CA SER A 84 5.35 21.25 -5.43
C SER A 84 4.01 20.60 -5.09
N LEU A 85 3.97 19.90 -3.95
CA LEU A 85 2.73 19.41 -3.35
C LEU A 85 2.08 20.56 -2.58
N LEU A 86 0.76 20.71 -2.67
CA LEU A 86 0.05 21.77 -1.96
C LEU A 86 0.04 21.51 -0.44
N TYR A 87 0.38 22.53 0.35
CA TYR A 87 0.44 22.45 1.81
C TYR A 87 -0.95 22.74 2.37
N GLU A 88 -1.70 21.72 2.79
CA GLU A 88 -3.10 21.85 3.22
C GLU A 88 -3.33 21.31 4.65
N SER A 89 -2.81 21.99 5.67
CA SER A 89 -3.04 21.61 7.07
C SER A 89 -4.45 21.97 7.60
N ARG A 90 -5.10 22.96 6.98
CA ARG A 90 -6.45 23.42 7.33
C ARG A 90 -7.31 23.52 6.06
N PRO A 91 -7.69 22.38 5.45
CA PRO A 91 -8.45 22.38 4.21
C PRO A 91 -9.82 23.04 4.37
N SER A 92 -10.30 23.66 3.29
CA SER A 92 -11.64 24.23 3.23
C SER A 92 -12.71 23.15 3.38
N ALA A 93 -13.94 23.52 3.74
CA ALA A 93 -15.03 22.55 3.92
C ALA A 93 -15.28 21.67 2.67
N LEU A 94 -14.99 22.19 1.46
CA LEU A 94 -15.13 21.45 0.19
C LEU A 94 -13.99 20.46 -0.06
N ARG A 95 -12.82 20.68 0.56
CA ARG A 95 -11.62 19.84 0.45
C ARG A 95 -11.55 18.78 1.55
N LYS A 96 -12.31 18.94 2.64
CA LYS A 96 -12.35 17.95 3.72
C LYS A 96 -12.92 16.65 3.20
N VAL A 97 -12.27 15.55 3.60
CA VAL A 97 -12.76 14.19 3.32
C VAL A 97 -14.17 14.04 3.85
N ASN A 98 -15.06 13.47 3.02
CA ASN A 98 -16.43 13.22 3.41
C ASN A 98 -16.49 12.07 4.42
N ARG A 99 -17.04 12.35 5.61
CA ARG A 99 -17.08 11.43 6.77
C ARG A 99 -18.49 10.94 7.08
N GLY A 100 -19.41 11.05 6.12
CA GLY A 100 -20.83 10.76 6.34
C GLY A 100 -21.07 9.32 6.84
N PRO A 101 -21.99 9.09 7.80
CA PRO A 101 -22.28 7.77 8.36
C PRO A 101 -22.86 6.77 7.35
N SER A 102 -23.24 7.23 6.15
CA SER A 102 -23.76 6.45 5.02
C SER A 102 -22.75 6.24 3.89
N THR A 103 -21.52 6.78 3.97
CA THR A 103 -20.50 6.61 2.92
C THR A 103 -19.71 5.32 3.15
N ALA A 104 -20.42 4.22 2.96
CA ALA A 104 -19.86 2.88 3.02
C ALA A 104 -18.84 2.66 1.87
N ASN A 105 -18.76 3.57 0.91
CA ASN A 105 -17.65 3.72 -0.01
C ASN A 105 -17.16 5.17 0.04
N SER A 106 -15.91 5.38 0.45
CA SER A 106 -15.26 6.68 0.34
C SER A 106 -14.63 6.77 -1.05
N PRO A 107 -15.17 7.60 -1.96
CA PRO A 107 -14.67 7.66 -3.34
C PRO A 107 -13.22 8.14 -3.42
N ASP A 108 -12.77 8.83 -2.37
CA ASP A 108 -11.45 9.48 -2.33
C ASP A 108 -10.30 8.51 -1.98
N VAL A 109 -10.60 7.28 -1.57
CA VAL A 109 -9.59 6.26 -1.25
C VAL A 109 -9.67 5.07 -2.20
N LEU A 110 -8.62 4.91 -2.98
CA LEU A 110 -8.48 3.94 -4.05
C LEU A 110 -8.00 2.59 -3.51
N LEU A 111 -8.29 1.53 -4.26
CA LEU A 111 -7.70 0.21 -4.07
C LEU A 111 -6.58 0.05 -5.09
N ILE A 112 -5.40 -0.38 -4.64
CA ILE A 112 -4.27 -0.68 -5.50
C ILE A 112 -4.13 -2.20 -5.56
N ALA A 113 -3.98 -2.75 -6.75
CA ALA A 113 -3.77 -4.17 -6.96
C ALA A 113 -2.52 -4.40 -7.82
N HIS A 114 -1.60 -5.21 -7.31
CA HIS A 114 -0.44 -5.72 -8.03
C HIS A 114 -0.69 -7.19 -8.33
N CYS A 115 -0.58 -7.61 -9.59
CA CYS A 115 -0.85 -8.98 -9.96
C CYS A 115 0.21 -9.58 -10.87
N VAL A 116 0.41 -10.88 -10.70
CA VAL A 116 1.22 -11.75 -11.56
C VAL A 116 0.41 -13.01 -11.84
N GLN A 117 0.42 -13.45 -13.10
CA GLN A 117 -0.20 -14.69 -13.55
C GLN A 117 0.75 -15.43 -14.48
N ASP A 118 1.02 -16.69 -14.17
CA ASP A 118 1.71 -17.65 -15.04
C ASP A 118 0.83 -18.90 -15.21
N GLY A 119 0.20 -19.01 -16.38
CA GLY A 119 -0.80 -20.04 -16.64
C GLY A 119 -1.99 -19.95 -15.68
N ASP A 120 -2.19 -21.02 -14.90
CA ASP A 120 -3.29 -21.13 -13.93
C ASP A 120 -2.93 -20.57 -12.55
N GLU A 121 -1.63 -20.37 -12.29
CA GLU A 121 -1.15 -19.80 -11.04
C GLU A 121 -1.18 -18.27 -11.11
N HIS A 122 -1.70 -17.66 -10.05
CA HIS A 122 -1.73 -16.21 -9.93
C HIS A 122 -1.51 -15.76 -8.49
N LYS A 123 -0.97 -14.56 -8.35
CA LYS A 123 -0.88 -13.84 -7.10
C LYS A 123 -1.43 -12.44 -7.31
N ILE A 124 -2.26 -12.00 -6.36
CA ILE A 124 -2.74 -10.62 -6.29
C ILE A 124 -2.44 -10.10 -4.90
N THR A 125 -1.67 -9.03 -4.84
CA THR A 125 -1.38 -8.27 -3.64
C THR A 125 -2.16 -6.96 -3.70
N VAL A 126 -2.84 -6.61 -2.62
CA VAL A 126 -3.68 -5.40 -2.57
C VAL A 126 -3.24 -4.42 -1.50
N ALA A 127 -3.42 -3.14 -1.80
CA ALA A 127 -3.15 -2.01 -0.92
C ALA A 127 -4.26 -0.97 -1.06
N SER A 128 -4.23 0.05 -0.21
CA SER A 128 -5.00 1.27 -0.38
C SER A 128 -4.09 2.39 -0.88
N GLY A 129 -4.67 3.39 -1.52
CA GLY A 129 -3.94 4.58 -1.96
C GLY A 129 -4.87 5.76 -2.13
N PHE A 130 -4.32 6.94 -2.35
CA PHE A 130 -5.11 8.16 -2.54
C PHE A 130 -4.43 9.13 -3.50
N ALA A 131 -5.22 9.97 -4.16
CA ALA A 131 -4.72 10.93 -5.12
C ALA A 131 -4.14 12.17 -4.42
N LEU A 132 -3.03 12.69 -4.95
CA LEU A 132 -2.33 13.88 -4.47
C LEU A 132 -2.68 15.10 -5.32
N GLU A 133 -2.84 16.27 -4.67
CA GLU A 133 -3.04 17.56 -5.33
C GLU A 133 -1.70 18.11 -5.82
N ALA A 134 -1.18 17.54 -6.90
CA ALA A 134 0.01 18.01 -7.58
C ALA A 134 -0.06 17.68 -9.08
N PRO A 135 0.52 18.52 -9.96
CA PRO A 135 0.52 18.25 -11.39
C PRO A 135 1.35 17.00 -11.70
N SER A 136 0.77 16.10 -12.50
CA SER A 136 1.53 15.03 -13.15
C SER A 136 2.40 15.59 -14.27
N GLN A 137 3.47 14.87 -14.62
CA GLN A 137 4.33 15.20 -15.76
C GLN A 137 3.58 15.06 -17.10
N ARG A 138 2.53 14.23 -17.16
CA ARG A 138 1.70 14.03 -18.35
C ARG A 138 0.29 14.55 -18.13
N GLU A 139 -0.24 15.22 -19.14
CA GLU A 139 -1.60 15.74 -19.13
C GLU A 139 -2.63 14.60 -19.02
N GLY A 140 -3.64 14.76 -18.16
CA GLY A 140 -4.69 13.77 -17.95
C GLY A 140 -4.32 12.59 -17.05
N GLU A 141 -3.12 12.59 -16.47
CA GLU A 141 -2.71 11.63 -15.44
C GLU A 141 -2.86 12.20 -14.02
N SER A 142 -3.04 11.32 -13.05
CA SER A 142 -3.09 11.64 -11.62
C SER A 142 -1.94 10.97 -10.88
N LEU A 143 -1.45 11.64 -9.83
CA LEU A 143 -0.45 11.09 -8.90
C LEU A 143 -1.16 10.37 -7.76
N ILE A 144 -0.90 9.08 -7.61
CA ILE A 144 -1.47 8.23 -6.57
C ILE A 144 -0.37 7.81 -5.60
N LEU A 145 -0.57 8.08 -4.32
CA LEU A 145 0.32 7.64 -3.24
C LEU A 145 -0.14 6.29 -2.68
N SER A 146 0.81 5.39 -2.44
CA SER A 146 0.59 4.10 -1.76
C SER A 146 1.86 3.66 -1.02
N CYS A 147 1.78 2.53 -0.33
CA CYS A 147 2.94 1.85 0.26
C CYS A 147 3.70 1.01 -0.78
N ALA A 148 5.02 0.88 -0.62
CA ALA A 148 5.88 0.19 -1.59
C ALA A 148 5.93 -1.34 -1.40
N HIS A 149 5.85 -1.84 -0.17
CA HIS A 149 6.05 -3.26 0.14
C HIS A 149 5.04 -4.18 -0.55
N THR A 150 3.85 -3.67 -0.88
CA THR A 150 2.83 -4.44 -1.62
C THR A 150 3.27 -4.74 -3.05
N LEU A 151 4.03 -3.83 -3.68
CA LEU A 151 4.68 -4.04 -4.98
C LEU A 151 5.84 -5.03 -4.84
N GLU A 152 6.72 -4.83 -3.85
CA GLU A 152 7.89 -5.69 -3.60
C GLU A 152 7.48 -7.14 -3.31
N GLU A 153 6.39 -7.33 -2.58
CA GLU A 153 5.83 -8.65 -2.30
C GLU A 153 5.23 -9.29 -3.55
N ALA A 154 4.59 -8.52 -4.42
CA ALA A 154 4.10 -9.01 -5.70
C ALA A 154 5.25 -9.42 -6.64
N ASP A 155 6.39 -8.72 -6.58
CA ASP A 155 7.57 -9.05 -7.39
C ASP A 155 8.37 -10.24 -6.84
N SER A 156 8.48 -10.38 -5.52
CA SER A 156 9.23 -11.49 -4.88
C SER A 156 8.71 -12.88 -5.28
N SER A 157 7.47 -12.97 -5.77
CA SER A 157 6.90 -14.16 -6.40
C SER A 157 7.55 -14.54 -7.73
N ASN A 158 7.98 -13.58 -8.53
CA ASN A 158 8.62 -13.80 -9.83
C ASN A 158 9.96 -14.54 -9.69
N GLY A 159 10.72 -14.27 -8.62
CA GLY A 159 12.09 -14.76 -8.46
C GLY A 159 12.23 -16.14 -7.79
N SER A 160 11.23 -16.63 -7.06
CA SER A 160 11.41 -17.79 -6.18
C SER A 160 10.45 -18.97 -6.39
N ASN A 161 9.24 -18.77 -6.96
CA ASN A 161 8.24 -19.83 -7.12
C ASN A 161 7.90 -20.17 -8.58
N PHE A 162 8.14 -19.27 -9.54
CA PHE A 162 7.87 -19.52 -10.97
C PHE A 162 9.04 -20.15 -11.74
N HIS A 163 10.13 -20.53 -11.05
CA HIS A 163 11.23 -21.27 -11.66
C HIS A 163 10.97 -22.79 -11.65
N SER A 164 10.14 -23.26 -12.57
CA SER A 164 10.20 -24.64 -13.07
C SER A 164 9.56 -24.78 -14.45
N SER A 165 10.36 -25.29 -15.40
CA SER A 165 10.02 -25.73 -16.76
C SER A 165 9.98 -24.68 -17.89
N SER A 166 11.17 -24.35 -18.37
CA SER A 166 11.60 -24.41 -19.78
C SER A 166 10.53 -24.47 -20.90
N THR A 167 9.63 -23.50 -20.99
CA THR A 167 8.98 -23.08 -22.24
C THR A 167 8.56 -21.62 -22.08
N SER A 168 8.60 -20.84 -23.15
CA SER A 168 8.26 -19.41 -23.22
C SER A 168 6.78 -19.13 -22.89
N ARG A 169 6.35 -19.34 -21.64
CA ARG A 169 5.02 -18.95 -21.17
C ARG A 169 5.02 -17.44 -20.94
N ARG A 170 4.02 -16.76 -21.51
CA ARG A 170 3.80 -15.34 -21.28
C ARG A 170 3.27 -15.18 -19.85
N VAL A 171 4.11 -14.62 -18.99
CA VAL A 171 3.68 -14.16 -17.66
C VAL A 171 2.92 -12.86 -17.84
N ASN A 172 1.65 -12.84 -17.48
CA ASN A 172 0.85 -11.62 -17.48
C ASN A 172 1.02 -10.95 -16.12
N SER A 173 1.40 -9.69 -16.09
CA SER A 173 1.58 -8.96 -14.84
C SER A 173 1.26 -7.49 -15.02
N GLY A 174 0.94 -6.81 -13.92
CA GLY A 174 0.61 -5.39 -13.96
C GLY A 174 0.18 -4.87 -12.60
N SER A 175 0.01 -3.55 -12.55
CA SER A 175 -0.54 -2.86 -11.38
C SER A 175 -1.73 -1.99 -11.78
N PHE A 176 -2.75 -1.93 -10.93
CA PHE A 176 -4.00 -1.24 -11.22
C PHE A 176 -4.45 -0.39 -10.05
N VAL A 177 -4.91 0.81 -10.36
CA VAL A 177 -5.73 1.65 -9.48
C VAL A 177 -7.18 1.29 -9.71
N ILE A 178 -7.92 1.04 -8.64
CA ILE A 178 -9.32 0.62 -8.69
C ILE A 178 -10.14 1.62 -7.89
N SER A 179 -11.08 2.29 -8.56
CA SER A 179 -11.97 3.26 -7.93
C SER A 179 -13.08 2.59 -7.11
N SER A 180 -13.82 3.36 -6.34
CA SER A 180 -14.93 2.84 -5.53
C SER A 180 -16.07 2.24 -6.35
N GLU A 181 -16.20 2.68 -7.61
CA GLU A 181 -17.16 2.16 -8.60
C GLU A 181 -16.66 0.89 -9.30
N GLY A 182 -15.44 0.43 -9.00
CA GLY A 182 -14.81 -0.75 -9.61
C GLY A 182 -14.17 -0.48 -10.97
N ASN A 183 -14.00 0.78 -11.37
CA ASN A 183 -13.25 1.13 -12.58
C ASN A 183 -11.76 0.87 -12.36
N MET A 184 -11.10 0.25 -13.33
CA MET A 184 -9.68 -0.11 -13.26
C MET A 184 -8.85 0.77 -14.19
N TYR A 185 -7.82 1.38 -13.63
CA TYR A 185 -6.89 2.25 -14.32
C TYR A 185 -5.49 1.63 -14.21
N PRO A 186 -4.89 1.16 -15.32
CA PRO A 186 -3.55 0.62 -15.27
C PRO A 186 -2.55 1.68 -14.83
N VAL A 187 -1.62 1.27 -13.96
CA VAL A 187 -0.50 2.10 -13.55
C VAL A 187 0.47 2.23 -14.72
N THR A 188 0.81 3.47 -15.07
CA THR A 188 1.66 3.78 -16.22
C THR A 188 3.13 3.92 -15.85
N ASP A 189 3.44 4.34 -14.61
CA ASP A 189 4.81 4.49 -14.13
C ASP A 189 4.84 4.61 -12.59
N ILE A 190 6.03 4.44 -12.00
CA ILE A 190 6.33 4.81 -10.61
C ILE A 190 7.33 5.96 -10.66
N VAL A 191 6.84 7.17 -10.45
CA VAL A 191 7.58 8.42 -10.72
C VAL A 191 8.45 8.88 -9.56
N SER A 192 8.19 8.37 -8.34
CA SER A 192 9.03 8.61 -7.17
C SER A 192 8.81 7.51 -6.14
N SER A 193 9.85 7.15 -5.40
CA SER A 193 9.75 6.19 -4.31
C SER A 193 10.68 6.54 -3.16
N LEU A 194 10.26 6.15 -1.95
CA LEU A 194 11.07 6.23 -0.73
C LEU A 194 11.10 4.84 -0.06
N PRO A 195 11.95 3.91 -0.54
CA PRO A 195 11.97 2.53 -0.03
C PRO A 195 12.17 2.42 1.49
N ARG A 196 12.98 3.32 2.09
CA ARG A 196 13.22 3.32 3.55
C ARG A 196 12.00 3.72 4.37
N SER A 197 11.09 4.48 3.76
CA SER A 197 9.84 4.92 4.35
C SER A 197 8.66 4.15 3.76
N ASP A 198 8.90 3.14 2.93
CA ASP A 198 7.88 2.29 2.34
C ASP A 198 6.77 3.08 1.62
N LEU A 199 7.14 4.14 0.88
CA LEU A 199 6.22 4.95 0.08
C LEU A 199 6.57 4.92 -1.40
N MET A 200 5.55 5.00 -2.26
CA MET A 200 5.71 5.21 -3.69
C MET A 200 4.62 6.09 -4.27
N ILE A 201 4.97 6.88 -5.29
CA ILE A 201 4.03 7.65 -6.11
C ILE A 201 3.97 7.02 -7.49
N MET A 202 2.77 6.66 -7.90
CA MET A 202 2.45 6.04 -9.18
C MET A 202 1.57 6.96 -10.02
N THR A 203 1.67 6.84 -11.33
CA THR A 203 0.81 7.54 -12.29
C THR A 203 -0.20 6.60 -12.91
N CYS A 204 -1.40 7.11 -13.18
CA CYS A 204 -2.39 6.46 -14.04
C CYS A 204 -3.27 7.51 -14.70
N LYS A 205 -4.07 7.09 -15.69
CA LYS A 205 -5.16 7.95 -16.21
C LYS A 205 -6.04 8.42 -15.05
N ASN A 206 -6.43 9.69 -15.07
CA ASN A 206 -7.21 10.30 -13.99
C ASN A 206 -8.46 9.45 -13.64
N PRO A 207 -8.54 8.90 -12.41
CA PRO A 207 -9.65 8.05 -12.00
C PRO A 207 -10.93 8.83 -11.65
N GLY A 208 -10.92 10.17 -11.74
CA GLY A 208 -12.07 11.01 -11.44
C GLY A 208 -12.37 11.15 -9.95
N VAL A 209 -11.41 10.86 -9.08
CA VAL A 209 -11.55 10.97 -7.62
C VAL A 209 -10.98 12.29 -7.11
N ALA A 210 -11.49 12.75 -5.96
CA ALA A 210 -10.92 13.92 -5.30
C ALA A 210 -9.53 13.59 -4.74
N THR A 211 -8.61 14.55 -4.84
CA THR A 211 -7.32 14.48 -4.15
C THR A 211 -7.51 14.73 -2.66
N LEU A 212 -6.61 14.21 -1.83
CA LEU A 212 -6.68 14.44 -0.38
C LEU A 212 -5.75 15.59 0.06
N PRO A 213 -6.20 16.47 0.97
CA PRO A 213 -5.36 17.54 1.51
C PRO A 213 -4.29 16.97 2.42
N VAL A 214 -3.02 17.31 2.20
CA VAL A 214 -1.89 16.77 2.98
C VAL A 214 -1.33 17.85 3.91
N SER A 215 -1.26 17.53 5.21
CA SER A 215 -0.62 18.40 6.19
C SER A 215 0.90 18.13 6.21
N PRO A 216 1.76 19.16 6.14
CA PRO A 216 3.19 18.99 6.39
C PRO A 216 3.54 18.93 7.88
N TYR A 217 2.55 19.12 8.77
CA TYR A 217 2.78 19.22 10.20
C TYR A 217 2.34 17.94 10.92
N PRO A 218 3.28 17.23 11.55
CA PRO A 218 2.97 16.13 12.46
C PRO A 218 2.10 16.60 13.64
N VAL A 219 1.20 15.74 14.09
CA VAL A 219 0.27 16.02 15.21
C VAL A 219 0.78 15.39 16.50
N HIS A 220 0.38 15.89 17.67
CA HIS A 220 0.86 15.33 18.93
C HIS A 220 0.19 13.99 19.27
N ALA A 221 0.85 13.20 20.13
CA ALA A 221 0.23 12.03 20.75
C ALA A 221 -1.08 12.42 21.47
N GLY A 222 -2.08 11.55 21.39
CA GLY A 222 -3.44 11.82 21.88
C GLY A 222 -4.35 12.48 20.85
N THR A 223 -3.85 12.91 19.69
CA THR A 223 -4.69 13.52 18.63
C THR A 223 -5.66 12.49 18.06
N PRO A 224 -6.98 12.78 18.01
CA PRO A 224 -7.98 11.93 17.37
C PRO A 224 -7.75 11.86 15.86
N VAL A 225 -7.81 10.66 15.31
CA VAL A 225 -7.60 10.42 13.87
C VAL A 225 -8.64 9.48 13.29
N LEU A 226 -8.75 9.51 11.96
CA LEU A 226 -9.51 8.56 11.17
C LEU A 226 -8.56 7.78 10.26
N GLY A 227 -8.58 6.46 10.35
CA GLY A 227 -7.92 5.58 9.39
C GLY A 227 -8.93 4.93 8.45
N HIS A 228 -8.59 4.81 7.16
CA HIS A 228 -9.45 4.14 6.19
C HIS A 228 -9.16 2.64 6.14
N PHE A 229 -10.01 1.82 6.76
CA PHE A 229 -9.78 0.39 6.91
C PHE A 229 -10.57 -0.37 5.86
N ARG A 230 -9.97 -1.43 5.29
CA ARG A 230 -10.62 -2.33 4.33
C ARG A 230 -11.22 -3.55 5.03
N ASN A 231 -12.39 -4.02 4.57
CA ASN A 231 -12.95 -5.30 4.98
C ASN A 231 -13.00 -6.23 3.77
N LEU A 232 -12.07 -7.18 3.72
CA LEU A 232 -11.84 -8.02 2.53
C LEU A 232 -12.40 -9.44 2.69
N ASP A 233 -12.97 -9.77 3.86
CA ASP A 233 -13.64 -11.05 4.16
C ASP A 233 -15.11 -11.08 3.69
N GLY A 234 -15.60 -9.97 3.12
CA GLY A 234 -16.92 -9.87 2.51
C GLY A 234 -16.89 -10.11 1.00
N ALA A 235 -17.85 -10.87 0.48
CA ALA A 235 -18.13 -10.93 -0.96
C ALA A 235 -18.50 -9.53 -1.50
N TRP A 236 -18.31 -9.31 -2.80
CA TRP A 236 -18.75 -8.11 -3.57
C TRP A 236 -20.28 -7.96 -3.59
N VAL A 237 -20.96 -7.97 -2.45
CA VAL A 237 -22.43 -7.95 -2.38
C VAL A 237 -22.85 -7.13 -1.15
N GLY A 238 -23.29 -5.89 -1.36
CA GLY A 238 -23.86 -5.03 -0.31
C GLY A 238 -23.08 -3.75 0.07
N ASP A 239 -22.54 -3.03 -0.92
CA ASP A 239 -22.23 -1.59 -0.89
C ASP A 239 -21.08 -1.03 0.00
N SER A 240 -20.20 -1.85 0.61
CA SER A 240 -19.04 -1.29 1.35
C SER A 240 -17.86 -2.24 1.56
N TRP A 241 -16.67 -1.94 1.02
CA TRP A 241 -15.42 -2.67 1.33
C TRP A 241 -14.45 -1.88 2.19
N SER A 242 -14.86 -0.71 2.64
CA SER A 242 -14.05 0.10 3.53
C SER A 242 -14.87 0.98 4.43
N LYS A 243 -14.25 1.43 5.51
CA LYS A 243 -14.84 2.39 6.41
C LYS A 243 -13.77 3.27 7.03
N TRP A 244 -14.15 4.49 7.36
CA TRP A 244 -13.38 5.31 8.27
C TRP A 244 -13.53 4.77 9.69
N VAL A 245 -12.42 4.51 10.35
CA VAL A 245 -12.36 4.04 11.73
C VAL A 245 -11.70 5.10 12.58
N ARG A 246 -12.41 5.51 13.63
CA ARG A 246 -11.88 6.43 14.65
C ARG A 246 -10.76 5.79 15.43
N GLY A 247 -9.76 6.60 15.72
CA GLY A 247 -8.51 6.20 16.31
C GLY A 247 -7.80 7.34 17.00
N THR A 248 -6.57 7.08 17.41
CA THR A 248 -5.75 8.06 18.13
C THR A 248 -4.28 7.86 17.80
N VAL A 249 -3.55 8.95 17.64
CA VAL A 249 -2.08 8.94 17.55
C VAL A 249 -1.50 8.58 18.90
N LEU A 250 -0.64 7.57 18.94
CA LEU A 250 0.01 7.09 20.16
C LEU A 250 1.38 7.74 20.36
N GLY A 251 2.06 8.11 19.27
CA GLY A 251 3.37 8.76 19.32
C GLY A 251 4.19 8.50 18.06
N TYR A 252 5.48 8.83 18.14
CA TYR A 252 6.41 8.70 17.02
C TYR A 252 7.66 7.93 17.42
N ARG A 253 8.34 7.41 16.41
CA ARG A 253 9.65 6.79 16.52
C ARG A 253 10.58 7.28 15.41
N ASP A 254 11.87 7.33 15.71
CA ASP A 254 12.90 7.49 14.67
C ASP A 254 13.22 6.13 13.99
N PHE A 255 14.16 6.15 13.03
CA PHE A 255 14.66 4.94 12.37
C PHE A 255 15.34 3.94 13.31
N ALA A 256 15.82 4.38 14.47
CA ALA A 256 16.42 3.53 15.50
C ALA A 256 15.38 2.95 16.47
N GLY A 257 14.10 3.31 16.33
CA GLY A 257 13.02 2.87 17.21
C GLY A 257 12.98 3.62 18.55
N ARG A 258 13.68 4.76 18.67
CA ARG A 258 13.62 5.62 19.85
C ARG A 258 12.37 6.48 19.80
N GLU A 259 11.78 6.76 20.97
CA GLU A 259 10.65 7.67 21.06
C GLU A 259 11.03 9.07 20.60
N THR A 260 10.18 9.67 19.77
CA THR A 260 10.36 11.03 19.28
C THR A 260 9.07 11.82 19.42
N GLN A 261 9.18 13.15 19.44
CA GLN A 261 8.06 14.05 19.63
C GLN A 261 8.03 15.14 18.55
N PRO A 262 6.84 15.45 18.00
CA PRO A 262 6.69 16.62 17.14
C PRO A 262 7.14 17.90 17.85
N GLY A 263 7.81 18.78 17.10
CA GLY A 263 8.33 20.04 17.62
C GLY A 263 9.71 19.95 18.28
N THR A 264 10.34 18.78 18.31
CA THR A 264 11.77 18.63 18.66
C THR A 264 12.64 18.55 17.40
N TYR A 265 13.96 18.47 17.59
CA TYR A 265 14.92 18.25 16.51
C TYR A 265 15.04 16.78 16.07
N ASP A 266 14.20 15.90 16.63
CA ASP A 266 14.26 14.47 16.34
C ASP A 266 13.54 14.15 15.03
N ALA A 267 14.11 13.23 14.25
CA ALA A 267 13.45 12.75 13.04
C ALA A 267 12.22 11.89 13.39
N LEU A 268 11.06 12.23 12.83
CA LEU A 268 9.86 11.42 12.93
C LEU A 268 9.82 10.46 11.75
N SER A 269 10.39 9.28 11.92
CA SER A 269 10.41 8.29 10.84
C SER A 269 9.12 7.48 10.79
N HIS A 270 8.45 7.34 11.93
CA HIS A 270 7.33 6.42 12.07
C HIS A 270 6.24 6.99 12.99
N LEU A 271 4.99 6.76 12.59
CA LEU A 271 3.78 7.14 13.29
C LEU A 271 3.13 5.90 13.91
N LEU A 272 2.89 5.94 15.23
CA LEU A 272 2.15 4.92 15.96
C LEU A 272 0.71 5.39 16.16
N PHE A 273 -0.26 4.50 15.91
CA PHE A 273 -1.67 4.82 16.09
C PHE A 273 -2.48 3.60 16.54
N SER A 274 -3.72 3.85 16.95
CA SER A 274 -4.75 2.86 17.20
C SER A 274 -6.03 3.25 16.45
N PRO A 275 -6.93 2.32 16.09
CA PRO A 275 -6.86 0.86 16.27
C PRO A 275 -5.94 0.16 15.25
N LEU A 276 -5.77 -1.16 15.39
CA LEU A 276 -4.95 -1.96 14.47
C LEU A 276 -5.58 -1.98 13.07
N PRO A 277 -4.83 -1.62 12.02
CA PRO A 277 -5.37 -1.67 10.68
C PRO A 277 -5.61 -3.08 10.20
N THR A 278 -6.62 -3.24 9.36
CA THR A 278 -6.94 -4.50 8.68
C THR A 278 -6.06 -4.70 7.46
N ALA A 279 -5.90 -5.95 7.05
CA ALA A 279 -5.21 -6.33 5.83
C ALA A 279 -5.73 -5.56 4.59
N GLY A 280 -4.80 -5.10 3.74
CA GLY A 280 -5.11 -4.28 2.55
C GLY A 280 -5.35 -2.79 2.82
N SER A 281 -5.29 -2.34 4.08
CA SER A 281 -5.36 -0.91 4.43
C SER A 281 -4.02 -0.18 4.30
N SER A 282 -2.91 -0.92 4.12
CA SER A 282 -1.58 -0.38 3.85
C SER A 282 -1.58 0.55 2.64
N GLY A 283 -0.85 1.68 2.71
CA GLY A 283 -0.89 2.78 1.75
C GLY A 283 -2.08 3.73 1.92
N GLY A 284 -3.07 3.38 2.76
CA GLY A 284 -4.22 4.22 3.04
C GLY A 284 -3.89 5.45 3.90
N PRO A 285 -4.69 6.52 3.81
CA PRO A 285 -4.48 7.74 4.57
C PRO A 285 -4.86 7.58 6.05
N ILE A 286 -4.11 8.27 6.91
CA ILE A 286 -4.47 8.58 8.30
C ILE A 286 -4.75 10.08 8.36
N ILE A 287 -5.95 10.45 8.78
CA ILE A 287 -6.46 11.83 8.72
C ILE A 287 -6.67 12.35 10.13
N ASP A 288 -6.27 13.59 10.40
CA ASP A 288 -6.68 14.29 11.62
C ASP A 288 -8.20 14.52 11.63
N GLU A 289 -8.86 14.06 12.70
CA GLU A 289 -10.31 14.17 12.85
C GLU A 289 -10.75 15.65 12.93
N GLU A 290 -9.94 16.57 13.44
CA GLU A 290 -10.33 17.97 13.52
C GLU A 290 -10.29 18.66 12.15
N THR A 291 -9.14 18.55 11.46
CA THR A 291 -8.88 19.29 10.23
C THR A 291 -9.44 18.63 8.98
N GLY A 292 -9.37 17.29 8.89
CA GLY A 292 -9.63 16.58 7.64
C GLY A 292 -8.41 16.49 6.73
N ALA A 293 -7.23 16.91 7.19
CA ALA A 293 -5.98 16.74 6.47
C ALA A 293 -5.34 15.38 6.75
N VAL A 294 -4.67 14.82 5.74
CA VAL A 294 -3.82 13.63 5.89
C VAL A 294 -2.60 14.02 6.73
N ILE A 295 -2.39 13.29 7.82
CA ILE A 295 -1.27 13.45 8.77
C ILE A 295 -0.30 12.26 8.73
N GLY A 296 -0.66 11.22 7.99
CA GLY A 296 0.20 10.06 7.79
C GLY A 296 -0.36 9.06 6.79
N VAL A 297 0.47 8.06 6.49
CA VAL A 297 0.15 6.94 5.62
C VAL A 297 0.27 5.67 6.45
N MET A 298 -0.76 4.84 6.39
CA MET A 298 -0.83 3.57 7.08
C MET A 298 0.04 2.53 6.39
N LEU A 299 0.82 1.76 7.13
CA LEU A 299 1.64 0.68 6.57
C LEU A 299 1.24 -0.71 7.08
N GLY A 300 0.73 -0.80 8.31
CA GLY A 300 0.29 -2.08 8.86
C GLY A 300 0.31 -2.10 10.39
N THR A 301 0.66 -3.25 10.95
CA THR A 301 0.81 -3.42 12.39
C THR A 301 2.27 -3.67 12.75
N ARG A 302 2.69 -3.23 13.94
CA ARG A 302 4.03 -3.52 14.47
C ARG A 302 3.93 -3.89 15.94
N MET A 303 4.74 -4.85 16.37
CA MET A 303 4.96 -5.10 17.79
C MET A 303 5.81 -3.95 18.33
N ASP A 304 5.25 -3.13 19.22
CA ASP A 304 5.98 -1.98 19.77
C ASP A 304 6.90 -2.43 20.91
N ASN A 305 6.32 -3.06 21.94
CA ASN A 305 7.06 -3.67 23.04
C ASN A 305 6.25 -4.83 23.65
N ARG A 306 6.92 -5.78 24.33
CA ARG A 306 6.27 -6.93 24.98
C ARG A 306 5.17 -6.55 25.99
N VAL A 307 5.24 -5.34 26.55
CA VAL A 307 4.28 -4.82 27.54
C VAL A 307 3.10 -4.13 26.87
N GLU A 308 3.36 -3.29 25.86
CA GLU A 308 2.34 -2.46 25.21
C GLU A 308 1.62 -3.18 24.06
N GLY A 309 2.20 -4.28 23.57
CA GLY A 309 1.62 -5.14 22.55
C GLY A 309 1.77 -4.59 21.12
N THR A 310 0.85 -5.00 20.26
CA THR A 310 0.79 -4.59 18.85
C THR A 310 0.13 -3.22 18.71
N ARG A 311 0.67 -2.38 17.83
CA ARG A 311 0.12 -1.06 17.48
C ARG A 311 -0.03 -0.92 15.97
N GLY A 312 -0.88 0.02 15.55
CA GLY A 312 -0.90 0.49 14.17
C GLY A 312 0.40 1.23 13.85
N TRP A 313 0.90 1.01 12.64
CA TRP A 313 2.18 1.50 12.15
C TRP A 313 1.98 2.27 10.85
N GLY A 314 2.59 3.44 10.76
CA GLY A 314 2.52 4.31 9.59
C GLY A 314 3.71 5.26 9.48
N ILE A 315 3.63 6.14 8.50
CA ILE A 315 4.64 7.16 8.17
C ILE A 315 4.00 8.52 8.31
N PRO A 316 4.65 9.52 8.93
CA PRO A 316 4.12 10.87 8.96
C PRO A 316 4.01 11.46 7.55
N SER A 317 2.98 12.28 7.33
CA SER A 317 2.73 12.91 6.02
C SER A 317 3.84 13.85 5.58
N GLU A 318 4.67 14.36 6.51
CA GLU A 318 5.82 15.19 6.17
C GLU A 318 6.80 14.48 5.21
N THR A 319 6.95 13.16 5.34
CA THR A 319 7.80 12.34 4.46
C THR A 319 7.32 12.35 3.00
N ILE A 320 6.02 12.61 2.75
CA ILE A 320 5.49 12.72 1.39
C ILE A 320 6.15 13.90 0.65
N PHE A 321 6.42 14.99 1.37
CA PHE A 321 7.01 16.20 0.79
C PHE A 321 8.47 16.01 0.35
N GLU A 322 9.17 14.98 0.84
CA GLU A 322 10.52 14.63 0.37
C GLU A 322 10.54 14.20 -1.10
N MET A 323 9.39 13.80 -1.66
CA MET A 323 9.25 13.41 -3.07
C MET A 323 8.93 14.59 -4.00
N PHE A 324 8.78 15.80 -3.48
CA PHE A 324 8.38 17.00 -4.24
C PHE A 324 9.39 18.13 -4.10
N SER A 325 9.42 19.00 -5.11
CA SER A 325 10.20 20.23 -5.04
C SER A 325 9.59 21.19 -4.01
N LEU A 326 10.45 21.94 -3.31
CA LEU A 326 9.98 22.98 -2.40
C LEU A 326 9.24 24.08 -3.19
N PRO A 327 8.16 24.65 -2.62
CA PRO A 327 7.47 25.76 -3.25
C PRO A 327 8.42 26.92 -3.60
N GLY A 328 8.39 27.38 -4.84
CA GLY A 328 9.26 28.47 -5.36
C GLY A 328 10.64 28.04 -5.88
N LEU A 329 10.95 26.75 -5.81
CA LEU A 329 12.15 26.14 -6.39
C LEU A 329 11.83 25.24 -7.60
N GLU A 330 10.60 25.29 -8.11
CA GLU A 330 10.19 24.50 -9.28
C GLU A 330 11.08 24.85 -10.49
N GLY A 331 11.62 23.82 -11.15
CA GLY A 331 12.44 23.97 -12.36
C GLY A 331 13.86 24.53 -12.15
N LYS A 332 14.29 24.79 -10.91
CA LYS A 332 15.67 25.15 -10.61
C LYS A 332 16.49 23.89 -10.35
N LYS A 333 17.17 23.40 -11.40
CA LYS A 333 18.21 22.38 -11.30
C LYS A 333 19.57 23.01 -11.61
#